data_AF-A0AAW5DH00-F1
#
_entry.id   AF-A0AAW5DH00-F1
#
_cell.length_a   1.000
_cell.length_b   1.000
_cell.length_c   1.000
_cell.angle_alpha   90.00
_cell.angle_beta   90.00
_cell.angle_gamma   90.00
#
_symmetry.space_group_name_H-M   'P 1'
#
loop_
_entity.id
_entity.type
_entity.pdbx_description
1 polymer ?
#
loop_
_entity_poly.entity_id
_entity_poly.type
_entity_poly.pdbx_seq_one_letter_code
_entity_poly.pdbx_strand_id
1 'polypeptide(L)'
;MEWNIVGSGILGSLVGAIVAIVSVFVSHMLNVRKDEKSQVSALLKYKQALHDELDVFWKAYRQGIGNKLSVANNDFILNEFYPEIAAPFAIYEGNVGLLGNIKEPDLRRLTVKAYSEIKALLAQLSLHNQLLLKYEAAYWQNAENSNEHTQARFESIKDSVYESTKILASHHKESESSVDSLLREFNKHGVLSN
;
A
#
# COMPACT_ATOMS: atom_id res chain seq x y z
N MET A 1 55.36 -20.09 -50.40
CA MET A 1 54.70 -19.33 -49.31
C MET A 1 53.22 -19.22 -49.61
N GLU A 2 52.41 -19.77 -48.69
CA GLU A 2 51.14 -19.20 -48.21
C GLU A 2 50.06 -18.79 -49.24
N TRP A 3 49.48 -19.75 -49.97
CA TRP A 3 48.17 -19.56 -50.62
C TRP A 3 47.04 -20.35 -49.94
N ASN A 4 47.35 -21.44 -49.21
CA ASN A 4 46.37 -22.22 -48.47
C ASN A 4 45.93 -21.57 -47.14
N ILE A 5 46.69 -20.59 -46.65
CA ILE A 5 46.46 -19.92 -45.35
C ILE A 5 45.53 -18.70 -45.51
N VAL A 6 45.62 -18.00 -46.64
CA VAL A 6 44.80 -16.82 -46.95
C VAL A 6 43.36 -17.22 -47.33
N GLY A 7 43.18 -18.31 -48.07
CA GLY A 7 41.84 -18.85 -48.41
C GLY A 7 41.08 -19.42 -47.21
N SER A 8 41.78 -20.10 -46.28
CA SER A 8 41.17 -20.62 -45.05
C SER A 8 40.77 -19.54 -44.06
N GLY A 9 41.51 -18.41 -44.01
CA GLY A 9 41.20 -17.28 -43.14
C GLY A 9 39.92 -16.53 -43.54
N ILE A 10 39.68 -16.38 -44.85
CA ILE A 10 38.48 -15.71 -45.40
C ILE A 10 37.24 -16.62 -45.27
N LEU A 11 37.37 -17.92 -45.53
CA LEU A 11 36.28 -18.88 -45.31
C LEU A 11 35.96 -19.03 -43.82
N GLY A 12 36.97 -19.07 -42.95
CA GLY A 12 36.80 -19.10 -41.49
C GLY A 12 36.13 -17.84 -40.93
N SER A 13 36.46 -16.66 -41.46
CA SER A 13 35.85 -15.39 -41.02
C SER A 13 34.39 -15.25 -41.49
N LEU A 14 34.06 -15.73 -42.69
CA LEU A 14 32.68 -15.80 -43.18
C LEU A 14 31.82 -16.77 -42.36
N VAL A 15 32.35 -17.97 -42.06
CA VAL A 15 31.65 -18.94 -41.21
C VAL A 15 31.50 -18.40 -39.78
N GLY A 16 32.55 -17.78 -39.23
CA GLY A 16 32.50 -17.12 -37.92
C GLY A 16 31.47 -15.98 -37.85
N ALA A 17 31.37 -15.16 -38.90
CA ALA A 17 30.39 -14.08 -38.98
C ALA A 17 28.94 -14.60 -39.03
N ILE A 18 28.68 -15.66 -39.80
CA ILE A 18 27.36 -16.29 -39.88
C ILE A 18 26.97 -16.89 -38.52
N VAL A 19 27.88 -17.60 -37.85
CA VAL A 19 27.65 -18.16 -36.51
C VAL A 19 27.39 -17.05 -35.48
N ALA A 20 28.12 -15.93 -35.56
CA ALA A 20 27.90 -14.78 -34.67
C ALA A 20 26.50 -14.16 -34.87
N ILE A 21 26.06 -13.95 -36.11
CA ILE A 21 24.74 -13.40 -36.42
C ILE A 21 23.63 -14.33 -35.91
N VAL A 22 23.74 -15.63 -36.18
CA VAL A 22 22.78 -16.63 -35.67
C VAL A 22 22.77 -16.64 -34.14
N SER A 23 23.94 -16.56 -33.50
CA SER A 23 24.06 -16.51 -32.03
C SER A 23 23.39 -15.26 -31.45
N VAL A 24 23.54 -14.10 -32.09
CA VAL A 24 22.87 -12.85 -31.67
C VAL A 24 21.35 -12.97 -31.83
N PHE A 25 20.85 -13.51 -32.94
CA PHE A 25 19.42 -13.71 -33.15
C PHE A 25 18.81 -14.70 -32.15
N VAL A 26 19.47 -15.83 -31.93
CA VAL A 26 19.04 -16.85 -30.95
C VAL A 26 19.11 -16.28 -29.53
N SER A 27 20.18 -15.57 -29.17
CA SER A 27 20.30 -14.92 -27.87
C SER A 27 19.24 -13.85 -27.66
N HIS A 28 18.93 -13.05 -28.68
CA HIS A 28 17.88 -12.05 -28.61
C HIS A 28 16.50 -12.70 -28.42
N MET A 29 16.17 -13.75 -29.19
CA MET A 29 14.91 -14.49 -29.01
C MET A 29 14.80 -15.16 -27.64
N LEU A 30 15.88 -15.75 -27.13
CA LEU A 30 15.90 -16.37 -25.81
C LEU A 30 15.78 -15.32 -24.69
N ASN A 31 16.43 -14.16 -24.85
CA ASN A 31 16.35 -13.05 -23.92
C ASN A 31 14.93 -12.47 -23.89
N VAL A 32 14.28 -12.23 -25.03
CA VAL A 32 12.89 -11.77 -25.08
C VAL A 32 11.96 -12.73 -24.34
N ARG A 33 12.09 -14.05 -24.57
CA ARG A 33 11.28 -15.06 -23.86
C ARG A 33 11.59 -15.13 -22.37
N LYS A 34 12.85 -14.93 -21.98
CA LYS A 34 13.28 -14.91 -20.57
C LYS A 34 12.77 -13.66 -19.87
N ASP A 35 12.79 -12.52 -20.55
CA ASP A 35 12.30 -11.23 -20.06
C ASP A 35 10.78 -11.28 -19.88
N GLU A 36 10.02 -11.85 -20.82
CA GLU A 36 8.57 -12.05 -20.67
C GLU A 36 8.22 -12.91 -19.45
N LYS A 37 8.91 -14.07 -19.27
CA LYS A 37 8.70 -14.93 -18.09
C LYS A 37 9.09 -14.22 -16.78
N SER A 38 10.17 -13.45 -16.81
CA SER A 38 10.64 -12.66 -15.66
C SER A 38 9.61 -11.60 -15.27
N GLN A 39 9.02 -10.90 -16.25
CA GLN A 39 7.99 -9.88 -16.02
C GLN A 39 6.71 -10.47 -15.42
N VAL A 40 6.23 -11.61 -15.95
CA VAL A 40 5.06 -12.31 -15.39
C VAL A 40 5.32 -12.75 -13.95
N SER A 41 6.51 -13.32 -13.67
CA SER A 41 6.89 -13.71 -12.31
C SER A 41 7.01 -12.51 -11.36
N ALA A 42 7.60 -11.40 -11.82
CA ALA A 42 7.72 -10.18 -11.04
C ALA A 42 6.35 -9.59 -10.69
N LEU A 43 5.42 -9.59 -11.64
CA LEU A 43 4.05 -9.11 -11.40
C LEU A 43 3.30 -9.99 -10.39
N LEU A 44 3.44 -11.32 -10.47
CA LEU A 44 2.85 -12.24 -9.51
C LEU A 44 3.39 -11.99 -8.10
N LYS A 45 4.73 -11.92 -7.96
CA LYS A 45 5.40 -11.62 -6.68
C LYS A 45 4.98 -10.27 -6.13
N TYR A 46 4.80 -9.27 -6.99
CA TYR A 46 4.32 -7.95 -6.59
C TYR A 46 2.88 -8.01 -6.06
N LYS A 47 1.96 -8.68 -6.77
CA LYS A 47 0.58 -8.88 -6.28
C LYS A 47 0.56 -9.58 -4.92
N GLN A 48 1.42 -10.57 -4.71
CA GLN A 48 1.56 -11.26 -3.43
C GLN A 48 2.12 -10.35 -2.34
N ALA A 49 3.14 -9.55 -2.65
CA ALA A 49 3.69 -8.58 -1.71
C ALA A 49 2.67 -7.51 -1.30
N LEU A 50 1.83 -7.03 -2.22
CA LEU A 50 0.71 -6.12 -1.91
C LEU A 50 -0.33 -6.79 -1.00
N HIS A 51 -0.69 -8.04 -1.28
CA HIS A 51 -1.60 -8.80 -0.44
C HIS A 51 -1.06 -8.91 0.99
N ASP A 52 0.19 -9.36 1.15
CA ASP A 52 0.79 -9.60 2.45
C ASP A 52 1.00 -8.31 3.24
N GLU A 53 1.45 -7.24 2.58
CA GLU A 53 1.55 -5.90 3.18
C GLU A 53 0.21 -5.45 3.75
N LEU A 54 -0.85 -5.53 2.93
CA LEU A 54 -2.18 -5.09 3.30
C LEU A 54 -2.77 -5.94 4.43
N ASP A 55 -2.68 -7.27 4.33
CA ASP A 55 -3.24 -8.20 5.32
C ASP A 55 -2.55 -8.04 6.68
N VAL A 56 -1.21 -7.99 6.70
CA VAL A 56 -0.44 -7.81 7.94
C VAL A 56 -0.75 -6.45 8.57
N PHE A 57 -0.73 -5.37 7.78
CA PHE A 57 -1.05 -4.04 8.26
C PHE A 57 -2.47 -4.00 8.84
N TRP A 58 -3.46 -4.49 8.10
CA TRP A 58 -4.87 -4.42 8.50
C TRP A 58 -5.16 -5.25 9.74
N LYS A 59 -4.56 -6.44 9.87
CA LYS A 59 -4.65 -7.26 11.09
C LYS A 59 -4.07 -6.54 12.31
N ALA A 60 -2.89 -5.93 12.19
CA ALA A 60 -2.28 -5.18 13.29
C ALA A 60 -3.14 -3.98 13.70
N TYR A 61 -3.64 -3.22 12.72
CA TYR A 61 -4.55 -2.10 12.96
C TYR A 61 -5.85 -2.55 13.67
N ARG A 62 -6.47 -3.65 13.22
CA ARG A 62 -7.71 -4.18 13.84
C ARG A 62 -7.48 -4.64 15.27
N GLN A 63 -6.37 -5.34 15.55
CA GLN A 63 -6.03 -5.76 16.92
C GLN A 63 -5.90 -4.59 17.89
N GLY A 64 -5.48 -3.41 17.40
CA GLY A 64 -5.44 -2.18 18.17
C GLY A 64 -6.76 -1.41 18.12
N ILE A 65 -6.72 -0.26 17.45
CA ILE A 65 -7.80 0.74 17.50
C ILE A 65 -9.01 0.36 16.62
N GLY A 66 -8.80 -0.47 15.59
CA GLY A 66 -9.87 -0.87 14.67
C GLY A 66 -11.02 -1.60 15.38
N ASN A 67 -10.72 -2.53 16.30
CA ASN A 67 -11.75 -3.21 17.08
C ASN A 67 -12.56 -2.28 18.00
N LYS A 68 -11.99 -1.14 18.41
CA LYS A 68 -12.69 -0.14 19.22
C LYS A 68 -13.62 0.70 18.36
N LEU A 69 -13.16 1.08 17.17
CA LEU A 69 -13.95 1.81 16.19
C LEU A 69 -15.08 0.96 15.59
N SER A 70 -14.94 -0.36 15.52
CA SER A 70 -16.00 -1.24 15.02
C SER A 70 -17.19 -1.38 15.98
N VAL A 71 -16.94 -1.25 17.29
CA VAL A 71 -17.98 -1.25 18.34
C VAL A 71 -18.43 0.15 18.74
N ALA A 72 -17.88 1.19 18.10
CA ALA A 72 -18.23 2.58 18.38
C ALA A 72 -19.71 2.81 18.05
N ASN A 73 -20.49 3.12 19.08
CA ASN A 73 -21.86 3.59 18.93
C ASN A 73 -21.86 5.14 18.91
N ASN A 74 -23.06 5.73 18.82
CA ASN A 74 -23.17 7.18 18.80
C ASN A 74 -22.56 7.85 20.03
N ASP A 75 -22.44 7.19 21.19
CA ASP A 75 -21.93 7.79 22.42
C ASP A 75 -20.44 7.48 22.69
N PHE A 76 -19.80 6.74 21.79
CA PHE A 76 -18.40 6.36 21.94
C PHE A 76 -17.47 7.55 21.65
N ILE A 77 -16.55 7.80 22.58
CA ILE A 77 -15.44 8.74 22.39
C ILE A 77 -14.15 7.92 22.42
N LEU A 78 -13.37 8.01 21.35
CA LEU A 78 -12.03 7.46 21.33
C LEU A 78 -11.14 8.39 22.16
N ASN A 79 -10.58 7.89 23.25
CA ASN A 79 -9.68 8.65 24.13
C ASN A 79 -8.29 8.01 24.19
N GLU A 80 -7.87 7.38 23.10
CA GLU A 80 -6.61 6.66 23.01
C GLU A 80 -5.78 7.20 21.86
N PHE A 81 -4.49 7.36 22.14
CA PHE A 81 -3.54 7.84 21.16
C PHE A 81 -3.14 6.71 20.20
N TYR A 82 -3.20 6.98 18.89
CA TYR A 82 -2.67 6.06 17.89
C TYR A 82 -1.30 6.53 17.41
N PRO A 83 -0.24 5.70 17.41
CA PRO A 83 1.08 6.13 16.98
C PRO A 83 1.08 6.53 15.49
N GLU A 84 1.73 7.65 15.18
CA GLU A 84 1.90 8.08 13.79
C GLU A 84 2.87 7.15 13.05
N ILE A 85 2.48 6.69 11.86
CA ILE A 85 3.27 5.80 11.02
C ILE A 85 3.68 6.56 9.78
N ALA A 86 4.96 6.89 9.67
CA ALA A 86 5.47 7.75 8.59
C ALA A 86 5.38 7.12 7.19
N ALA A 87 5.60 5.81 7.09
CA ALA A 87 5.61 5.09 5.81
C ALA A 87 4.93 3.71 5.97
N PRO A 88 3.60 3.66 6.07
CA PRO A 88 2.88 2.41 6.35
C PRO A 88 2.90 1.41 5.18
N PHE A 89 3.21 1.87 3.96
CA PHE A 89 3.01 1.10 2.71
C PHE A 89 4.22 1.15 1.77
N ALA A 90 5.37 0.68 2.23
CA ALA A 90 6.63 0.74 1.49
C ALA A 90 6.59 -0.05 0.16
N ILE A 91 5.87 -1.18 0.10
CA ILE A 91 5.77 -2.01 -1.11
C ILE A 91 4.88 -1.32 -2.14
N TYR A 92 3.69 -0.87 -1.73
CA TYR A 92 2.79 -0.14 -2.63
C TYR A 92 3.44 1.13 -3.18
N GLU A 93 4.01 1.97 -2.31
CA GLU A 93 4.60 3.26 -2.71
C GLU A 93 5.90 3.08 -3.50
N GLY A 94 6.73 2.11 -3.12
CA GLY A 94 7.99 1.83 -3.81
C GLY A 94 7.80 1.23 -5.22
N ASN A 95 6.62 0.72 -5.54
CA ASN A 95 6.38 -0.06 -6.76
C ASN A 95 5.12 0.38 -7.53
N VAL A 96 4.68 1.64 -7.39
CA VAL A 96 3.50 2.17 -8.12
C VAL A 96 3.61 1.96 -9.64
N GLY A 97 4.83 1.97 -10.20
CA GLY A 97 5.04 1.66 -11.62
C GLY A 97 4.60 0.26 -12.04
N LEU A 98 4.73 -0.74 -11.15
CA LEU A 98 4.27 -2.11 -11.40
C LEU A 98 2.74 -2.25 -11.31
N LEU A 99 2.06 -1.34 -10.59
CA LEU A 99 0.61 -1.32 -10.51
C LEU A 99 -0.02 -1.14 -11.90
N GLY A 100 0.57 -0.30 -12.74
CA GLY A 100 0.13 -0.08 -14.13
C GLY A 100 0.18 -1.35 -15.00
N ASN A 101 1.03 -2.32 -14.64
CA ASN A 101 1.20 -3.57 -15.38
C ASN A 101 0.16 -4.65 -15.00
N ILE A 102 -0.65 -4.41 -13.97
CA ILE A 102 -1.77 -5.29 -13.62
C ILE A 102 -2.85 -5.15 -14.70
N LYS A 103 -3.08 -6.23 -15.45
CA LYS A 103 -4.01 -6.27 -16.57
C LYS A 103 -5.45 -6.08 -16.14
N GLU A 104 -5.80 -6.57 -14.95
CA GLU A 104 -7.15 -6.55 -14.39
C GLU A 104 -7.50 -5.14 -13.88
N PRO A 105 -8.39 -4.39 -14.56
CA PRO A 105 -8.69 -3.00 -14.20
C PRO A 105 -9.35 -2.87 -12.84
N ASP A 106 -10.21 -3.82 -12.49
CA ASP A 106 -10.89 -3.84 -11.19
C ASP A 106 -9.91 -4.08 -10.04
N LEU A 107 -8.96 -5.00 -10.21
CA LEU A 107 -7.92 -5.25 -9.21
C LEU A 107 -7.09 -3.99 -8.97
N ARG A 108 -6.63 -3.33 -10.06
CA ARG A 108 -5.91 -2.05 -9.93
C ARG A 108 -6.72 -1.00 -9.18
N ARG A 109 -7.98 -0.81 -9.57
CA ARG A 109 -8.86 0.19 -8.97
C ARG A 109 -9.07 -0.09 -7.49
N LEU A 110 -9.31 -1.34 -7.11
CA LEU A 110 -9.49 -1.75 -5.73
C LEU A 110 -8.20 -1.58 -4.91
N THR A 111 -7.03 -1.87 -5.49
CA THR A 111 -5.74 -1.58 -4.87
C THR A 111 -5.61 -0.10 -4.54
N VAL A 112 -5.78 0.79 -5.53
CA VAL A 112 -5.70 2.24 -5.28
C VAL A 112 -6.73 2.65 -4.22
N LYS A 113 -7.97 2.19 -4.33
CA LYS A 113 -9.06 2.54 -3.41
C LYS A 113 -8.72 2.15 -1.97
N ALA A 114 -8.36 0.89 -1.71
CA ALA A 114 -8.08 0.41 -0.36
C ALA A 114 -6.91 1.17 0.29
N TYR A 115 -5.80 1.34 -0.43
CA TYR A 115 -4.65 2.08 0.08
C TYR A 115 -4.97 3.56 0.31
N SER A 116 -5.74 4.20 -0.56
CA SER A 116 -6.20 5.58 -0.37
C SER A 116 -7.11 5.75 0.85
N GLU A 117 -8.05 4.83 1.06
CA GLU A 117 -8.96 4.86 2.22
C GLU A 117 -8.21 4.64 3.53
N ILE A 118 -7.27 3.68 3.58
CA ILE A 118 -6.45 3.51 4.79
C ILE A 118 -5.59 4.74 5.06
N LYS A 119 -5.03 5.38 4.03
CA LYS A 119 -4.28 6.64 4.20
C LYS A 119 -5.16 7.75 4.75
N ALA A 120 -6.40 7.87 4.26
CA ALA A 120 -7.37 8.84 4.78
C ALA A 120 -7.71 8.55 6.26
N LEU A 121 -7.91 7.29 6.61
CA LEU A 121 -8.12 6.83 7.98
C LEU A 121 -6.93 7.18 8.90
N LEU A 122 -5.69 6.93 8.46
CA LEU A 122 -4.49 7.29 9.22
C LEU A 122 -4.33 8.80 9.38
N ALA A 123 -4.63 9.58 8.34
CA ALA A 123 -4.61 11.04 8.42
C ALA A 123 -5.66 11.55 9.43
N GLN A 124 -6.86 10.96 9.42
CA GLN A 124 -7.90 11.29 10.40
C GLN A 124 -7.50 10.88 11.83
N LEU A 125 -6.80 9.76 12.01
CA LEU A 125 -6.25 9.36 13.31
C LEU A 125 -5.22 10.37 13.82
N SER A 126 -4.33 10.85 12.94
CA SER A 126 -3.38 11.92 13.29
C SER A 126 -4.08 13.22 13.70
N LEU A 127 -5.13 13.63 12.96
CA LEU A 127 -5.94 14.78 13.33
C LEU A 127 -6.65 14.58 14.68
N HIS A 128 -7.20 13.40 14.92
CA HIS A 128 -7.86 13.05 16.16
C HIS A 128 -6.90 13.10 17.35
N ASN A 129 -5.68 12.57 17.21
CA ASN A 129 -4.63 12.68 18.22
C ASN A 129 -4.35 14.14 18.60
N GLN A 130 -4.30 15.05 17.62
CA GLN A 130 -4.11 16.48 17.89
C GLN A 130 -5.29 17.08 18.66
N LEU A 131 -6.51 16.62 18.40
CA LEU A 131 -7.70 17.03 19.16
C LEU A 131 -7.66 16.49 20.59
N LEU A 132 -7.21 15.25 20.81
CA LEU A 132 -7.04 14.68 22.14
C LEU A 132 -6.04 15.49 22.99
N LEU A 133 -4.91 15.90 22.41
CA LEU A 133 -3.94 16.76 23.11
C LEU A 133 -4.54 18.13 23.48
N LYS A 134 -5.33 18.73 22.57
CA LYS A 134 -6.04 19.99 22.84
C LYS A 134 -7.12 19.81 23.91
N TYR A 135 -7.79 18.66 23.92
CA TYR A 135 -8.81 18.32 24.90
C TYR A 135 -8.20 18.17 26.29
N GLU A 136 -7.09 17.45 26.42
CA GLU A 136 -6.35 17.31 27.67
C GLU A 136 -5.88 18.68 28.20
N ALA A 137 -5.31 19.52 27.34
CA ALA A 137 -4.89 20.86 27.73
C ALA A 137 -6.07 21.74 28.20
N ALA A 138 -7.22 21.66 27.52
CA ALA A 138 -8.42 22.41 27.88
C ALA A 138 -9.06 21.90 29.18
N TYR A 139 -9.00 20.58 29.42
CA TYR A 139 -9.45 19.96 30.67
C TYR A 139 -8.68 20.53 31.86
N TRP A 140 -7.35 20.49 31.81
CA TRP A 140 -6.50 21.01 32.89
C TRP A 140 -6.68 22.51 33.11
N GLN A 141 -6.76 23.30 32.02
CA GLN A 141 -7.01 24.74 32.12
C GLN A 141 -8.34 25.06 32.82
N ASN A 142 -9.41 24.33 32.48
CA ASN A 142 -10.72 24.53 33.10
C ASN A 142 -10.75 24.05 34.55
N ALA A 143 -9.99 23.00 34.89
CA ALA A 143 -9.86 22.51 36.26
C ALA A 143 -9.10 23.51 37.15
N GLU A 144 -8.08 24.19 36.62
CA GLU A 144 -7.27 25.17 37.36
C GLU A 144 -7.97 26.53 37.54
N ASN A 145 -8.68 27.01 36.53
CA ASN A 145 -9.32 28.32 36.55
C ASN A 145 -10.68 28.27 35.86
N SER A 146 -11.65 27.65 36.52
CA SER A 146 -12.99 27.50 35.97
C SER A 146 -13.72 28.85 35.91
N ASN A 147 -13.92 29.33 34.69
CA ASN A 147 -14.78 30.45 34.35
C ASN A 147 -15.58 30.14 33.07
N GLU A 148 -16.52 31.00 32.73
CA GLU A 148 -17.39 30.80 31.56
C GLU A 148 -16.62 30.57 30.26
N HIS A 149 -15.50 31.27 30.05
CA HIS A 149 -14.68 31.13 28.85
C HIS A 149 -13.92 29.80 28.80
N THR A 150 -13.32 29.36 29.91
CA THR A 150 -12.60 28.08 29.96
C THR A 150 -13.55 26.90 29.83
N GLN A 151 -14.75 27.01 30.42
CA GLN A 151 -15.79 25.99 30.31
C GLN A 151 -16.33 25.90 28.88
N ALA A 152 -16.65 27.03 28.26
CA ALA A 152 -17.09 27.06 26.85
C ALA A 152 -16.04 26.48 25.90
N ARG A 153 -14.76 26.80 26.12
CA ARG A 153 -13.64 26.24 25.35
C ARG A 153 -13.52 24.73 25.53
N PHE A 154 -13.63 24.24 26.75
CA PHE A 154 -13.56 22.80 27.06
C PHE A 154 -14.68 22.03 26.36
N GLU A 155 -15.93 22.48 26.48
CA GLU A 155 -17.07 21.81 25.82
C GLU A 155 -16.93 21.84 24.29
N SER A 156 -16.50 22.97 23.70
CA SER A 156 -16.28 23.05 22.25
C SER A 156 -15.22 22.07 21.74
N ILE A 157 -14.14 21.87 22.48
CA ILE A 157 -13.09 20.90 22.11
C ILE A 157 -13.59 19.46 22.32
N LYS A 158 -14.35 19.22 23.40
CA LYS A 158 -14.98 17.91 23.66
C LYS A 158 -15.91 17.51 22.52
N ASP A 159 -16.74 18.43 22.04
CA ASP A 159 -17.61 18.21 20.88
C ASP A 159 -16.80 17.89 19.61
N SER A 160 -15.66 18.57 19.43
CA SER A 160 -14.75 18.32 18.29
C SER A 160 -14.12 16.91 18.35
N VAL A 161 -13.73 16.43 19.53
CA VAL A 161 -13.21 15.07 19.73
C VAL A 161 -14.29 14.03 19.44
N TYR A 162 -15.51 14.28 19.89
CA TYR A 162 -16.66 13.42 19.67
C TYR A 162 -17.01 13.29 18.18
N GLU A 163 -17.12 14.40 17.46
CA GLU A 163 -17.37 14.39 16.01
C GLU A 163 -16.21 13.74 15.25
N SER A 164 -14.96 14.00 15.64
CA SER A 164 -13.81 13.31 15.06
C SER A 164 -13.86 11.79 15.28
N THR A 165 -14.39 11.31 16.42
CA THR A 165 -14.54 9.87 16.68
C THR A 165 -15.57 9.25 15.74
N LYS A 166 -16.70 9.93 15.49
CA LYS A 166 -17.70 9.46 14.53
C LYS A 166 -17.15 9.37 13.11
N ILE A 167 -16.41 10.39 12.69
CA ILE A 167 -15.76 10.42 11.38
C ILE A 167 -14.76 9.25 11.26
N LEU A 168 -13.98 8.99 12.30
CA LEU A 168 -13.09 7.82 12.36
C LEU A 168 -13.82 6.49 12.22
N ALA A 169 -14.95 6.31 12.92
CA ALA A 169 -15.75 5.10 12.79
C ALA A 169 -16.29 4.90 11.36
N SER A 170 -16.69 5.99 10.69
CA SER A 170 -17.10 5.94 9.28
C SER A 170 -15.95 5.52 8.36
N HIS A 171 -14.79 6.18 8.48
CA HIS A 171 -13.61 5.83 7.68
C HIS A 171 -13.11 4.41 7.95
N HIS A 172 -13.20 3.94 9.20
CA HIS A 172 -12.90 2.56 9.56
C HIS A 172 -13.76 1.58 8.77
N LYS A 173 -15.08 1.80 8.75
CA LYS A 173 -16.04 0.94 8.04
C LYS A 173 -15.84 0.96 6.52
N GLU A 174 -15.57 2.13 5.94
CA GLU A 174 -15.25 2.27 4.51
C GLU A 174 -13.97 1.50 4.17
N SER A 175 -12.90 1.72 4.94
CA SER A 175 -11.61 1.06 4.78
C SER A 175 -11.75 -0.46 4.92
N GLU A 176 -12.50 -0.93 5.91
CA GLU A 176 -12.74 -2.37 6.12
C GLU A 176 -13.38 -3.01 4.89
N SER A 177 -14.43 -2.38 4.36
CA SER A 177 -15.12 -2.86 3.16
C SER A 177 -14.19 -2.95 1.95
N SER A 178 -13.34 -1.93 1.73
CA SER A 178 -12.41 -1.93 0.60
C SER A 178 -11.26 -2.92 0.78
N VAL A 179 -10.71 -3.05 1.99
CA VAL A 179 -9.66 -4.02 2.30
C VAL A 179 -10.17 -5.44 2.10
N ASP A 180 -11.34 -5.76 2.67
CA ASP A 180 -11.94 -7.09 2.52
C ASP A 180 -12.25 -7.40 1.05
N SER A 181 -12.74 -6.41 0.29
CA SER A 181 -12.99 -6.56 -1.15
C SER A 181 -11.70 -6.85 -1.93
N LEU A 182 -10.63 -6.12 -1.63
CA LEU A 182 -9.34 -6.30 -2.30
C LEU A 182 -8.67 -7.63 -1.94
N LEU A 183 -8.66 -8.03 -0.67
CA LEU A 183 -8.11 -9.32 -0.24
C LEU A 183 -8.85 -10.48 -0.89
N ARG A 184 -10.19 -10.39 -1.03
CA ARG A 184 -10.99 -11.37 -1.78
C ARG A 184 -10.61 -11.43 -3.26
N GLU A 185 -10.38 -10.29 -3.91
CA GLU A 185 -9.95 -10.28 -5.31
C GLU A 185 -8.54 -10.83 -5.50
N PHE A 186 -7.60 -10.56 -4.59
CA PHE A 186 -6.29 -11.21 -4.63
C PHE A 186 -6.42 -12.75 -4.58
N ASN A 187 -7.31 -13.27 -3.73
CA ASN A 187 -7.57 -14.72 -3.65
C ASN A 187 -8.15 -15.29 -4.95
N LYS A 188 -9.13 -14.61 -5.56
CA LYS A 188 -9.72 -15.04 -6.84
C LYS A 188 -8.71 -15.05 -7.99
N HIS A 189 -7.76 -14.13 -7.97
CA HIS A 189 -6.70 -14.04 -8.98
C HIS A 189 -5.50 -14.96 -8.69
N GLY A 190 -5.63 -15.91 -7.75
CA GLY A 190 -4.61 -16.93 -7.51
C GLY A 190 -3.34 -16.39 -6.84
N VAL A 191 -3.43 -15.25 -6.15
CA VAL A 191 -2.26 -14.69 -5.43
C VAL A 191 -1.80 -15.59 -4.29
N LEU A 192 -2.69 -16.41 -3.73
CA LEU A 192 -2.38 -17.40 -2.68
C LEU A 192 -2.33 -18.86 -3.19
N SER A 193 -2.54 -19.12 -4.49
CA SER A 193 -2.46 -20.49 -5.02
C SER A 193 -1.01 -20.88 -5.30
N ASN A 194 -0.35 -21.44 -4.28
CA ASN A 194 0.81 -22.33 -4.42
C ASN A 194 0.39 -23.76 -4.07
#